data_AF-A0A816PB97-F1
#
_entry.id   AF-A0A816PB97-F1
#
_cell.length_a   1.000
_cell.length_b   1.000
_cell.length_c   1.000
_cell.angle_alpha   90.00
_cell.angle_beta   90.00
_cell.angle_gamma   90.00
#
_symmetry.space_group_name_H-M   'P 1'
#
loop_
_entity.id
_entity.type
_entity.pdbx_description
1 polymer ?
#
loop_
_entity_poly.entity_id
_entity_poly.type
_entity_poly.pdbx_seq_one_letter_code
_entity_poly.pdbx_strand_id
1 'polypeptide(L)'
;MSLSYAESLSYFPHKGKVGMPELTEKSDDLKIKLEKLEQMIRQSRHTVAITGAGISTDAGIPDFRGPNGVWTLEKRGEKPSFNTSFDKALPTFTHRALCKLEENNYLHFVISQNIDGLHHRSGLPLSKLAELHGNVFAEECEVCRAQVIHPKSVGSYCRKRTGNVCNSLKSRNKSLSCRGKLRDTILDWEDPLPELALNMSEQHCAKADLCICLGTSLQIRPCRDLPRKTRKNGGKIVIINLQKTSLDSLADLIIHERCDHVMKYILDKLHLNLNEKPSVFNVSKYSHVKKIILLSGKSKCGRNFIGKNLAEQLSASLLHINDSLKHEYEKIHNNDACDTDEKNIIKWAEEKCREDPTIFCRMMIEHNDQLCSSNPIWIISDIKSYAEIEFFKNHFNDRVLIVRIEASNDVREKRGWNSQADIDNTELKSQLDKNVRWSFVFSNNEQDKFNEQMNDLVKLIN
;
A
#
# COMPACT_ATOMS: atom_id res chain seq x y z
N MET A 1 -1.70 12.92 -13.06
CA MET A 1 -1.80 14.24 -12.37
C MET A 1 -3.26 14.66 -12.32
N SER A 2 -3.69 15.45 -11.34
CA SER A 2 -5.12 15.83 -11.21
C SER A 2 -5.58 16.76 -12.33
N LEU A 3 -4.69 17.63 -12.83
CA LEU A 3 -4.98 18.45 -14.02
C LEU A 3 -5.25 17.58 -15.26
N SER A 4 -4.47 16.50 -15.47
CA SER A 4 -4.68 15.61 -16.62
C SER A 4 -6.02 14.89 -16.57
N TYR A 5 -6.47 14.51 -15.36
CA TYR A 5 -7.82 13.99 -15.17
C TYR A 5 -8.86 15.05 -15.53
N ALA A 6 -8.71 16.26 -14.98
CA ALA A 6 -9.65 17.36 -15.20
C ALA A 6 -9.79 17.76 -16.68
N GLU A 7 -8.68 17.80 -17.43
CA GLU A 7 -8.65 18.09 -18.86
C GLU A 7 -9.21 16.94 -19.72
N SER A 8 -9.31 15.72 -19.17
CA SER A 8 -9.83 14.54 -19.88
C SER A 8 -11.34 14.35 -19.77
N LEU A 9 -11.99 15.05 -18.83
CA LEU A 9 -13.43 14.95 -18.59
C LEU A 9 -14.23 15.57 -19.74
N SER A 10 -15.44 15.05 -19.95
CA SER A 10 -16.41 15.72 -20.82
C SER A 10 -16.74 17.12 -20.31
N TYR A 11 -17.13 18.02 -21.23
CA TYR A 11 -17.53 19.37 -20.84
C TYR A 11 -18.74 19.31 -19.90
N PHE A 12 -18.62 19.96 -18.74
CA PHE A 12 -19.70 20.06 -17.76
C PHE A 12 -19.80 21.49 -17.24
N PRO A 13 -20.94 22.17 -17.43
CA PRO A 13 -21.08 23.59 -17.09
C PRO A 13 -21.13 23.84 -15.57
N HIS A 14 -21.51 22.85 -14.77
CA HIS A 14 -21.80 23.03 -13.34
C HIS A 14 -20.78 22.35 -12.43
N LYS A 15 -19.63 22.98 -12.20
CA LYS A 15 -18.56 22.44 -11.32
C LYS A 15 -18.80 22.63 -9.81
N GLY A 16 -19.95 23.22 -9.44
CA GLY A 16 -20.32 23.56 -8.06
C GLY A 16 -19.79 24.93 -7.61
N LYS A 17 -19.87 25.19 -6.30
CA LYS A 17 -19.27 26.39 -5.69
C LYS A 17 -17.76 26.19 -5.57
N VAL A 18 -16.99 27.09 -6.17
CA VAL A 18 -15.51 27.05 -6.25
C VAL A 18 -14.92 28.28 -5.57
N GLY A 19 -13.71 28.17 -5.02
CA GLY A 19 -12.95 29.28 -4.47
C GLY A 19 -13.59 29.94 -3.24
N MET A 20 -14.36 29.19 -2.45
CA MET A 20 -14.90 29.71 -1.19
C MET A 20 -13.74 30.07 -0.23
N PRO A 21 -13.91 31.11 0.61
CA PRO A 21 -12.88 31.45 1.58
C PRO A 21 -12.66 30.30 2.56
N GLU A 22 -11.40 30.11 2.94
CA GLU A 22 -11.03 29.25 4.05
C GLU A 22 -11.35 29.95 5.37
N LEU A 23 -11.78 29.15 6.34
CA LEU A 23 -12.12 29.58 7.69
C LEU A 23 -11.04 29.09 8.64
N THR A 24 -10.83 29.83 9.71
CA THR A 24 -9.91 29.48 10.80
C THR A 24 -10.63 29.58 12.12
N GLU A 25 -10.14 28.83 13.11
CA GLU A 25 -10.67 28.83 14.47
C GLU A 25 -9.67 29.46 15.44
N LYS A 26 -10.16 30.01 16.55
CA LYS A 26 -9.29 30.42 17.65
C LYS A 26 -8.71 29.17 18.32
N SER A 27 -7.48 29.26 18.80
CA SER A 27 -6.74 28.11 19.36
C SER A 27 -7.49 27.40 20.49
N ASP A 28 -8.13 28.14 21.39
CA ASP A 28 -8.88 27.56 22.52
C ASP A 28 -10.14 26.82 22.05
N ASP A 29 -10.90 27.42 21.12
CA ASP A 29 -12.08 26.80 20.53
C ASP A 29 -11.71 25.52 19.77
N LEU A 30 -10.61 25.57 19.00
CA LEU A 30 -10.10 24.43 18.26
C LEU A 30 -9.75 23.27 19.20
N LYS A 31 -9.03 23.55 20.29
CA LYS A 31 -8.65 22.53 21.27
C LYS A 31 -9.87 21.83 21.87
N ILE A 32 -10.90 22.58 22.27
CA ILE A 32 -12.15 22.02 22.80
C ILE A 32 -12.82 21.09 21.78
N LYS A 33 -12.84 21.48 20.50
CA LYS A 33 -13.41 20.64 19.45
C LYS A 33 -12.59 19.39 19.16
N LEU A 34 -11.27 19.49 19.21
CA LEU A 34 -10.38 18.34 19.05
C LEU A 34 -10.56 17.32 20.17
N GLU A 35 -10.69 17.78 21.42
CA GLU A 35 -11.02 16.92 22.57
C GLU A 35 -12.39 16.26 22.42
N LYS A 36 -13.39 17.00 21.94
CA LYS A 36 -14.72 16.44 21.64
C LYS A 36 -14.67 15.39 20.53
N LEU A 37 -13.90 15.64 19.46
CA LEU A 37 -13.73 14.67 18.37
C LEU A 37 -13.07 13.38 18.86
N GLU A 38 -12.02 13.51 19.65
CA GLU A 38 -11.32 12.38 20.25
C GLU A 38 -12.27 11.51 21.10
N GLN A 39 -13.08 12.14 21.95
CA GLN A 39 -14.08 11.45 22.75
C GLN A 39 -15.10 10.73 21.87
N MET A 40 -15.58 11.39 20.80
CA MET A 40 -16.51 10.78 19.84
C MET A 40 -15.91 9.55 19.16
N ILE A 41 -14.62 9.60 18.78
CA ILE A 41 -13.92 8.45 18.19
C ILE A 41 -13.79 7.30 19.19
N ARG A 42 -13.41 7.58 20.45
CA ARG A 42 -13.30 6.54 21.49
C ARG A 42 -14.62 5.84 21.82
N GLN A 43 -15.72 6.58 21.80
CA GLN A 43 -17.05 6.08 22.16
C GLN A 43 -17.78 5.40 21.01
N SER A 44 -17.36 5.68 19.77
CA SER A 44 -17.96 5.13 18.56
C SER A 44 -17.71 3.63 18.48
N ARG A 45 -18.76 2.85 18.19
CA ARG A 45 -18.64 1.40 17.96
C ARG A 45 -18.42 1.09 16.48
N HIS A 46 -18.80 2.00 15.58
CA HIS A 46 -18.60 1.82 14.14
C HIS A 46 -18.37 3.18 13.48
N THR A 47 -17.10 3.56 13.39
CA THR A 47 -16.68 4.82 12.74
C THR A 47 -16.46 4.63 11.24
N VAL A 48 -17.01 5.55 10.43
CA VAL A 48 -16.76 5.63 8.98
C VAL A 48 -16.12 6.97 8.65
N ALA A 49 -15.10 6.97 7.78
CA ALA A 49 -14.51 8.19 7.23
C ALA A 49 -14.93 8.38 5.77
N ILE A 50 -15.33 9.60 5.40
CA ILE A 50 -15.56 10.01 4.01
C ILE A 50 -14.50 11.04 3.65
N THR A 51 -13.66 10.75 2.66
CA THR A 51 -12.51 11.59 2.30
C THR A 51 -12.67 12.22 0.93
N GLY A 52 -12.16 13.45 0.78
CA GLY A 52 -12.03 14.14 -0.49
C GLY A 52 -10.62 14.70 -0.73
N ALA A 53 -10.48 15.48 -1.80
CA ALA A 53 -9.17 15.88 -2.31
C ALA A 53 -8.35 16.72 -1.31
N GLY A 54 -9.00 17.35 -0.33
CA GLY A 54 -8.35 18.15 0.71
C GLY A 54 -7.40 17.34 1.61
N ILE A 55 -7.52 16.00 1.69
CA ILE A 55 -6.56 15.19 2.45
C ILE A 55 -5.25 14.92 1.69
N SER A 56 -5.22 15.24 0.39
CA SER A 56 -4.10 14.97 -0.53
C SER A 56 -3.33 16.23 -0.94
N THR A 57 -3.76 17.42 -0.49
CA THR A 57 -3.10 18.70 -0.83
C THR A 57 -1.66 18.76 -0.34
N ASP A 58 -1.37 18.17 0.82
CA ASP A 58 -0.02 18.10 1.39
C ASP A 58 0.91 17.11 0.67
N ALA A 59 0.35 16.24 -0.19
CA ALA A 59 1.12 15.42 -1.13
C ALA A 59 1.46 16.18 -2.44
N GLY A 60 1.09 17.46 -2.53
CA GLY A 60 1.24 18.29 -3.73
C GLY A 60 0.23 17.98 -4.83
N ILE A 61 -0.87 17.29 -4.51
CA ILE A 61 -2.00 17.07 -5.41
C ILE A 61 -3.03 18.18 -5.13
N PRO A 62 -3.28 19.11 -6.07
CA PRO A 62 -4.23 20.18 -5.82
C PRO A 62 -5.64 19.61 -5.66
N ASP A 63 -6.43 20.24 -4.78
CA ASP A 63 -7.85 19.93 -4.67
C ASP A 63 -8.63 20.44 -5.91
N PHE A 64 -9.94 20.28 -5.88
CA PHE A 64 -10.80 20.73 -6.99
C PHE A 64 -11.43 22.11 -6.80
N ARG A 65 -11.74 22.53 -5.56
CA ARG A 65 -12.64 23.67 -5.28
C ARG A 65 -12.11 24.66 -4.23
N GLY A 66 -10.95 24.39 -3.67
CA GLY A 66 -10.20 25.29 -2.79
C GLY A 66 -9.87 26.63 -3.48
N PRO A 67 -9.29 27.59 -2.76
CA PRO A 67 -8.88 28.87 -3.34
C PRO A 67 -7.98 28.74 -4.59
N ASN A 68 -7.18 27.68 -4.62
CA ASN A 68 -6.26 27.30 -5.70
C ASN A 68 -6.60 25.92 -6.31
N GLY A 69 -7.84 25.46 -6.14
CA GLY A 69 -8.30 24.19 -6.69
C GLY A 69 -8.41 24.20 -8.22
N VAL A 70 -8.34 23.03 -8.84
CA VAL A 70 -8.35 22.88 -10.31
C VAL A 70 -9.51 23.62 -10.98
N TRP A 71 -10.74 23.47 -10.48
CA TRP A 71 -11.93 24.14 -11.03
C TRP A 71 -12.00 25.62 -10.69
N THR A 72 -11.39 26.04 -9.58
CA THR A 72 -11.29 27.45 -9.20
C THR A 72 -10.37 28.21 -10.14
N LEU A 73 -9.20 27.63 -10.43
CA LEU A 73 -8.20 28.22 -11.32
C LEU A 73 -8.67 28.20 -12.77
N GLU A 74 -9.27 27.10 -13.23
CA GLU A 74 -9.85 27.04 -14.57
C GLU A 74 -10.90 28.14 -14.79
N LYS A 75 -11.76 28.41 -13.80
CA LYS A 75 -12.75 29.51 -13.87
C LYS A 75 -12.10 30.89 -14.01
N ARG A 76 -10.84 31.04 -13.56
CA ARG A 76 -10.02 32.25 -13.71
C ARG A 76 -9.15 32.24 -14.97
N GLY A 77 -9.14 31.16 -15.76
CA GLY A 77 -8.22 30.98 -16.88
C GLY A 77 -6.78 30.64 -16.46
N GLU A 78 -6.60 30.15 -15.24
CA GLU A 78 -5.31 29.82 -14.63
C GLU A 78 -5.13 28.30 -14.51
N LYS A 79 -3.90 27.86 -14.22
CA LYS A 79 -3.56 26.45 -13.93
C LYS A 79 -2.86 26.32 -12.58
N PRO A 80 -3.00 25.18 -11.86
CA PRO A 80 -2.30 24.97 -10.60
C PRO A 80 -0.77 25.06 -10.76
N SER A 81 -0.11 25.80 -9.87
CA SER A 81 1.36 25.94 -9.84
C SER A 81 2.08 24.67 -9.38
N PHE A 82 1.41 23.83 -8.57
CA PHE A 82 1.92 22.56 -8.07
C PHE A 82 0.97 21.44 -8.48
N ASN A 83 1.53 20.37 -9.04
CA ASN A 83 0.75 19.24 -9.54
C ASN A 83 1.64 17.98 -9.56
N THR A 84 1.87 17.40 -8.39
CA THR A 84 2.66 16.17 -8.27
C THR A 84 2.00 15.05 -9.08
N SER A 85 2.79 14.25 -9.80
CA SER A 85 2.26 13.05 -10.46
C SER A 85 1.70 12.07 -9.43
N PHE A 86 0.57 11.43 -9.74
CA PHE A 86 -0.01 10.40 -8.87
C PHE A 86 1.01 9.29 -8.55
N ASP A 87 1.83 8.88 -9.52
CA ASP A 87 2.89 7.88 -9.32
C ASP A 87 3.93 8.28 -8.27
N LYS A 88 4.21 9.58 -8.14
CA LYS A 88 5.25 10.13 -7.25
C LYS A 88 4.70 10.60 -5.91
N ALA A 89 3.40 10.92 -5.84
CA ALA A 89 2.76 11.37 -4.61
C ALA A 89 2.88 10.29 -3.53
N LEU A 90 3.14 10.73 -2.29
CA LEU A 90 3.19 9.85 -1.13
C LEU A 90 1.98 10.10 -0.24
N PRO A 91 1.51 9.08 0.51
CA PRO A 91 0.43 9.27 1.47
C PRO A 91 0.75 10.36 2.50
N THR A 92 -0.21 11.25 2.75
CA THR A 92 -0.09 12.32 3.76
C THR A 92 -0.13 11.75 5.19
N PHE A 93 -0.02 12.61 6.20
CA PHE A 93 -0.22 12.17 7.59
C PHE A 93 -1.63 11.61 7.78
N THR A 94 -2.65 12.27 7.24
CA THR A 94 -4.05 11.83 7.32
C THR A 94 -4.27 10.42 6.77
N HIS A 95 -3.71 10.09 5.60
CA HIS A 95 -3.83 8.74 5.01
C HIS A 95 -3.27 7.66 5.94
N ARG A 96 -2.06 7.88 6.46
CA ARG A 96 -1.39 6.95 7.39
C ARG A 96 -2.12 6.87 8.72
N ALA A 97 -2.67 7.99 9.21
CA ALA A 97 -3.46 8.03 10.42
C ALA A 97 -4.75 7.23 10.29
N LEU A 98 -5.44 7.30 9.14
CA LEU A 98 -6.62 6.47 8.89
C LEU A 98 -6.28 4.98 8.89
N CYS A 99 -5.15 4.58 8.32
CA CYS A 99 -4.67 3.19 8.44
C CYS A 99 -4.42 2.82 9.90
N LYS A 100 -3.76 3.70 10.66
CA LYS A 100 -3.47 3.43 12.07
C LYS A 100 -4.71 3.30 12.93
N LEU A 101 -5.73 4.12 12.68
CA LEU A 101 -7.03 4.01 13.35
C LEU A 101 -7.75 2.72 12.97
N GLU A 102 -7.64 2.27 11.72
CA GLU A 102 -8.23 1.01 11.27
C GLU A 102 -7.56 -0.20 11.93
N GLU A 103 -6.22 -0.24 11.95
CA GLU A 103 -5.43 -1.26 12.66
C GLU A 103 -5.81 -1.40 14.14
N ASN A 104 -6.22 -0.29 14.76
CA ASN A 104 -6.57 -0.22 16.18
C ASN A 104 -8.10 -0.22 16.42
N ASN A 105 -8.90 -0.59 15.42
CA ASN A 105 -10.36 -0.68 15.48
C ASN A 105 -11.12 0.62 15.83
N TYR A 106 -10.46 1.78 15.74
CA TYR A 106 -11.14 3.07 15.88
C TYR A 106 -11.85 3.50 14.58
N LEU A 107 -11.45 2.96 13.44
CA LEU A 107 -12.02 3.21 12.12
C LEU A 107 -12.41 1.90 11.45
N HIS A 108 -13.64 1.82 10.93
CA HIS A 108 -14.19 0.57 10.41
C HIS A 108 -14.30 0.53 8.89
N PHE A 109 -14.35 1.70 8.24
CA PHE A 109 -14.45 1.80 6.79
C PHE A 109 -14.09 3.20 6.29
N VAL A 110 -13.46 3.27 5.11
CA VAL A 110 -13.14 4.52 4.41
C VAL A 110 -13.88 4.56 3.08
N ILE A 111 -14.54 5.68 2.82
CA ILE A 111 -15.23 5.97 1.57
C ILE A 111 -14.51 7.16 0.94
N SER A 112 -13.86 6.93 -0.19
CA SER A 112 -13.05 7.94 -0.86
C SER A 112 -13.70 8.44 -2.14
N GLN A 113 -13.69 9.77 -2.29
CA GLN A 113 -13.97 10.46 -3.56
C GLN A 113 -12.68 10.68 -4.37
N ASN A 114 -11.52 10.36 -3.81
CA ASN A 114 -10.23 10.60 -4.44
C ASN A 114 -9.89 9.47 -5.40
N ILE A 115 -9.28 9.85 -6.53
CA ILE A 115 -8.79 8.92 -7.55
C ILE A 115 -7.29 8.65 -7.44
N ASP A 116 -6.61 9.31 -6.50
CA ASP A 116 -5.14 9.35 -6.40
C ASP A 116 -4.49 8.04 -5.93
N GLY A 117 -5.29 7.06 -5.49
CA GLY A 117 -4.84 5.75 -5.00
C GLY A 117 -4.04 5.79 -3.68
N LEU A 118 -3.97 6.93 -2.99
CA LEU A 118 -3.12 7.09 -1.81
C LEU A 118 -3.59 6.30 -0.59
N HIS A 119 -4.90 6.03 -0.46
CA HIS A 119 -5.44 5.17 0.60
C HIS A 119 -4.92 3.73 0.51
N HIS A 120 -5.02 3.12 -0.67
CA HIS A 120 -4.49 1.78 -0.86
C HIS A 120 -2.96 1.76 -0.68
N ARG A 121 -2.27 2.75 -1.24
CA ARG A 121 -0.81 2.89 -1.15
C ARG A 121 -0.30 3.25 0.25
N SER A 122 -1.17 3.69 1.17
CA SER A 122 -0.81 3.89 2.58
C SER A 122 -0.89 2.62 3.42
N GLY A 123 -1.36 1.51 2.84
CA GLY A 123 -1.54 0.24 3.52
C GLY A 123 -2.98 -0.04 3.96
N LEU A 124 -3.95 0.83 3.62
CA LEU A 124 -5.34 0.58 3.98
C LEU A 124 -5.86 -0.66 3.23
N PRO A 125 -6.44 -1.66 3.93
CA PRO A 125 -6.95 -2.85 3.27
C PRO A 125 -8.06 -2.50 2.27
N LEU A 126 -8.00 -3.07 1.06
CA LEU A 126 -9.04 -2.86 0.04
C LEU A 126 -10.44 -3.31 0.50
N SER A 127 -10.50 -4.30 1.41
CA SER A 127 -11.76 -4.74 2.04
C SER A 127 -12.40 -3.70 2.96
N LYS A 128 -11.66 -2.63 3.30
CA LYS A 128 -12.07 -1.52 4.19
C LYS A 128 -12.18 -0.19 3.45
N LEU A 129 -12.09 -0.21 2.12
CA LEU A 129 -12.05 0.97 1.27
C LEU A 129 -13.11 0.88 0.16
N ALA A 130 -13.86 1.95 -0.04
CA ALA A 130 -14.71 2.16 -1.22
C ALA A 130 -14.22 3.38 -2.01
N GLU A 131 -13.71 3.15 -3.22
CA GLU A 131 -13.26 4.20 -4.15
C GLU A 131 -14.39 4.57 -5.11
N LEU A 132 -15.17 5.60 -4.77
CA LEU A 132 -16.41 5.91 -5.46
C LEU A 132 -16.21 6.55 -6.84
N HIS A 133 -15.06 7.17 -7.10
CA HIS A 133 -14.77 7.81 -8.40
C HIS A 133 -13.68 7.09 -9.19
N GLY A 134 -13.33 5.86 -8.78
CA GLY A 134 -12.26 5.06 -9.36
C GLY A 134 -10.89 5.36 -8.76
N ASN A 135 -9.87 4.74 -9.36
CA ASN A 135 -8.47 4.83 -8.94
C ASN A 135 -7.57 4.83 -10.19
N VAL A 136 -6.65 5.80 -10.28
CA VAL A 136 -5.81 5.99 -11.48
C VAL A 136 -4.83 4.85 -11.73
N PHE A 137 -4.63 3.99 -10.73
CA PHE A 137 -3.80 2.78 -10.81
C PHE A 137 -4.61 1.52 -11.15
N ALA A 138 -5.95 1.61 -11.20
CA ALA A 138 -6.82 0.46 -11.33
C ALA A 138 -7.50 0.37 -12.70
N GLU A 139 -7.55 -0.85 -13.22
CA GLU A 139 -8.35 -1.24 -14.38
C GLU A 139 -9.42 -2.27 -13.98
N GLU A 140 -10.53 -2.31 -14.70
CA GLU A 140 -11.62 -3.28 -14.52
C GLU A 140 -11.90 -4.02 -15.83
N CYS A 141 -12.10 -5.35 -15.74
CA CYS A 141 -12.52 -6.16 -16.86
C CYS A 141 -13.99 -5.94 -17.22
N GLU A 142 -14.28 -5.64 -18.49
CA GLU A 142 -15.65 -5.49 -19.00
C GLU A 142 -16.51 -6.77 -18.83
N VAL A 143 -15.88 -7.94 -18.74
CA VAL A 143 -16.56 -9.24 -18.77
C VAL A 143 -16.73 -9.80 -17.35
N CYS A 144 -15.63 -10.04 -16.63
CA CYS A 144 -15.69 -10.68 -15.31
C CYS A 144 -15.69 -9.69 -14.14
N ARG A 145 -15.58 -8.38 -14.40
CA ARG A 145 -15.51 -7.31 -13.40
C ARG A 145 -14.34 -7.40 -12.43
N ALA A 146 -13.38 -8.30 -12.68
CA ALA A 146 -12.15 -8.35 -11.91
C ALA A 146 -11.39 -7.04 -12.08
N GLN A 147 -10.96 -6.47 -10.95
CA GLN A 147 -10.11 -5.29 -10.91
C GLN A 147 -8.65 -5.69 -10.76
N VAL A 148 -7.78 -4.94 -11.41
CA VAL A 148 -6.33 -5.09 -11.34
C VAL A 148 -5.75 -3.73 -10.96
N ILE A 149 -4.98 -3.68 -9.88
CA ILE A 149 -4.28 -2.47 -9.44
C ILE A 149 -2.82 -2.60 -9.85
N HIS A 150 -2.31 -1.57 -10.51
CA HIS A 150 -0.96 -1.53 -11.06
C HIS A 150 -0.03 -0.66 -10.21
N PRO A 151 1.30 -0.90 -10.25
CA PRO A 151 2.28 -0.02 -9.60
C PRO A 151 2.37 1.39 -10.21
N LYS A 152 1.91 1.55 -11.45
CA LYS A 152 1.90 2.82 -12.19
C LYS A 152 0.50 3.17 -12.65
N SER A 153 0.26 4.46 -12.82
CA SER A 153 -1.01 4.94 -13.35
C SER A 153 -1.28 4.38 -14.74
N VAL A 154 -2.54 4.04 -15.00
CA VAL A 154 -3.01 3.39 -16.23
C VAL A 154 -2.90 4.33 -17.44
N GLY A 155 -2.89 5.64 -17.21
CA GLY A 155 -2.71 6.64 -18.26
C GLY A 155 -3.95 6.91 -19.13
N SER A 156 -5.11 6.38 -18.74
CA SER A 156 -6.41 6.69 -19.36
C SER A 156 -7.45 7.03 -18.29
N TYR A 157 -8.51 7.71 -18.73
CA TYR A 157 -9.58 8.24 -17.88
C TYR A 157 -10.92 8.07 -18.60
N CYS A 158 -12.02 8.15 -17.84
CA CYS A 158 -13.40 8.10 -18.32
C CYS A 158 -13.78 6.73 -18.89
N ARG A 159 -13.44 5.65 -18.16
CA ARG A 159 -13.81 4.27 -18.49
C ARG A 159 -13.40 3.86 -19.91
N LYS A 160 -12.25 4.36 -20.39
CA LYS A 160 -11.69 4.04 -21.70
C LYS A 160 -10.99 2.70 -21.66
N ARG A 161 -11.00 2.01 -22.80
CA ARG A 161 -10.22 0.78 -22.96
C ARG A 161 -8.74 1.11 -22.95
N THR A 162 -7.98 0.35 -22.18
CA THR A 162 -6.56 0.63 -21.94
C THR A 162 -5.64 -0.11 -22.91
N GLY A 163 -6.21 -1.05 -23.67
CA GLY A 163 -5.47 -1.98 -24.54
C GLY A 163 -5.10 -3.28 -23.84
N ASN A 164 -5.20 -3.36 -22.51
CA ASN A 164 -4.89 -4.56 -21.75
C ASN A 164 -6.04 -5.59 -21.78
N VAL A 165 -5.69 -6.85 -21.50
CA VAL A 165 -6.64 -7.97 -21.44
C VAL A 165 -6.59 -8.66 -20.08
N CYS A 166 -7.76 -9.10 -19.61
CA CYS A 166 -7.92 -9.74 -18.32
C CYS A 166 -7.27 -11.13 -18.29
N ASN A 167 -6.44 -11.35 -17.27
CA ASN A 167 -5.78 -12.63 -17.01
C ASN A 167 -6.47 -13.45 -15.90
N SER A 168 -7.56 -12.96 -15.30
CA SER A 168 -8.29 -13.69 -14.28
C SER A 168 -8.85 -15.01 -14.82
N LEU A 169 -8.78 -16.06 -14.01
CA LEU A 169 -9.33 -17.37 -14.34
C LEU A 169 -10.86 -17.31 -14.41
N LYS A 170 -11.46 -17.99 -15.39
CA LYS A 170 -12.92 -18.06 -15.51
C LYS A 170 -13.50 -18.87 -14.34
N SER A 171 -14.53 -18.32 -13.70
CA SER A 171 -15.19 -18.96 -12.54
C SER A 171 -15.67 -20.39 -12.84
N ARG A 172 -16.21 -20.64 -14.05
CA ARG A 172 -16.71 -21.96 -14.47
C ARG A 172 -15.63 -22.92 -14.99
N ASN A 173 -14.46 -22.42 -15.36
CA ASN A 173 -13.36 -23.26 -15.84
C ASN A 173 -12.01 -22.61 -15.52
N LYS A 174 -11.41 -23.04 -14.41
CA LYS A 174 -10.15 -22.47 -13.88
C LYS A 174 -8.92 -22.75 -14.75
N SER A 175 -9.04 -23.50 -15.86
CA SER A 175 -7.95 -23.69 -16.81
C SER A 175 -7.90 -22.62 -17.92
N LEU A 176 -8.91 -21.75 -18.01
CA LEU A 176 -8.98 -20.71 -19.05
C LEU A 176 -9.05 -19.30 -18.45
N SER A 177 -8.25 -18.39 -18.99
CA SER A 177 -8.29 -16.96 -18.64
C SER A 177 -9.47 -16.25 -19.30
N CYS A 178 -9.96 -15.18 -18.66
CA CYS A 178 -11.14 -14.43 -19.10
C CYS A 178 -10.90 -13.75 -20.45
N ARG A 179 -9.74 -13.12 -20.65
CA ARG A 179 -9.33 -12.37 -21.85
C ARG A 179 -10.25 -11.20 -22.22
N GLY A 180 -11.16 -10.79 -21.33
CA GLY A 180 -11.99 -9.61 -21.54
C GLY A 180 -11.15 -8.34 -21.57
N LYS A 181 -11.56 -7.34 -22.36
CA LYS A 181 -10.86 -6.06 -22.47
C LYS A 181 -10.92 -5.32 -21.13
N LEU A 182 -9.83 -4.68 -20.76
CA LEU A 182 -9.75 -3.87 -19.55
C LEU A 182 -10.06 -2.40 -19.87
N ARG A 183 -10.69 -1.73 -18.91
CA ARG A 183 -10.94 -0.28 -18.90
C ARG A 183 -10.34 0.35 -17.66
N ASP A 184 -9.94 1.61 -17.73
CA ASP A 184 -9.65 2.37 -16.51
C ASP A 184 -10.92 2.46 -15.64
N THR A 185 -10.73 2.70 -14.34
CA THR A 185 -11.84 2.80 -13.39
C THR A 185 -12.35 4.23 -13.19
N ILE A 186 -11.74 5.22 -13.83
CA ILE A 186 -12.02 6.64 -13.59
C ILE A 186 -13.33 7.04 -14.25
N LEU A 187 -14.18 7.73 -13.49
CA LEU A 187 -15.49 8.17 -13.95
C LEU A 187 -15.42 9.53 -14.67
N ASP A 188 -16.20 9.66 -15.74
CA ASP A 188 -16.66 10.94 -16.28
C ASP A 188 -17.86 11.47 -15.48
N TRP A 189 -18.35 12.67 -15.80
CA TRP A 189 -19.42 13.35 -15.06
C TRP A 189 -20.75 12.58 -15.01
N GLU A 190 -21.11 11.90 -16.10
CA GLU A 190 -22.38 11.17 -16.23
C GLU A 190 -22.24 9.66 -15.99
N ASP A 191 -21.02 9.19 -15.72
CA ASP A 191 -20.81 7.78 -15.44
C ASP A 191 -21.46 7.39 -14.09
N PRO A 192 -22.11 6.21 -14.02
CA PRO A 192 -22.63 5.71 -12.77
C PRO A 192 -21.48 5.35 -11.82
N LEU A 193 -21.69 5.57 -10.51
CA LEU A 193 -20.75 5.10 -9.50
C LEU A 193 -20.65 3.57 -9.52
N PRO A 194 -19.48 2.99 -9.17
CA PRO A 194 -19.31 1.55 -9.04
C PRO A 194 -20.27 0.99 -7.98
N GLU A 195 -21.21 0.15 -8.43
CA GLU A 195 -22.32 -0.35 -7.62
C GLU A 195 -21.86 -1.03 -6.32
N LEU A 196 -20.83 -1.89 -6.40
CA LEU A 196 -20.30 -2.57 -5.22
C LEU A 196 -19.75 -1.58 -4.19
N ALA A 197 -18.96 -0.60 -4.61
CA ALA A 197 -18.37 0.39 -3.71
C ALA A 197 -19.44 1.30 -3.11
N LEU A 198 -20.45 1.70 -3.90
CA LEU A 198 -21.59 2.47 -3.42
C LEU A 198 -22.41 1.67 -2.39
N ASN A 199 -22.77 0.42 -2.70
CA ASN A 199 -23.52 -0.44 -1.79
C ASN A 199 -22.79 -0.66 -0.46
N MET A 200 -21.48 -0.95 -0.51
CA MET A 200 -20.64 -1.06 0.70
C MET A 200 -20.63 0.25 1.49
N SER A 201 -20.46 1.39 0.81
CA SER A 201 -20.50 2.72 1.43
C SER A 201 -21.82 2.96 2.15
N GLU A 202 -22.94 2.67 1.50
CA GLU A 202 -24.27 2.84 2.08
C GLU A 202 -24.50 1.93 3.29
N GLN A 203 -24.06 0.67 3.22
CA GLN A 203 -24.16 -0.30 4.32
C GLN A 203 -23.32 0.15 5.53
N HIS A 204 -22.08 0.58 5.30
CA HIS A 204 -21.22 1.04 6.39
C HIS A 204 -21.72 2.35 6.99
N CYS A 205 -22.19 3.31 6.18
CA CYS A 205 -22.80 4.54 6.70
C CYS A 205 -24.08 4.26 7.49
N ALA A 206 -24.90 3.31 7.07
CA ALA A 206 -26.11 2.93 7.81
C ALA A 206 -25.79 2.27 9.17
N LYS A 207 -24.68 1.54 9.29
CA LYS A 207 -24.24 0.94 10.56
C LYS A 207 -23.52 1.92 11.48
N ALA A 208 -22.97 3.00 10.93
CA ALA A 208 -22.13 3.91 11.67
C ALA A 208 -22.90 4.66 12.75
N ASP A 209 -22.31 4.75 13.94
CA ASP A 209 -22.71 5.71 14.98
C ASP A 209 -21.84 6.98 14.93
N LEU A 210 -20.76 6.99 14.13
CA LEU A 210 -19.95 8.16 13.82
C LEU A 210 -19.51 8.17 12.34
N CYS A 211 -19.81 9.26 11.63
CA CYS A 211 -19.32 9.54 10.28
C CYS A 211 -18.45 10.80 10.28
N ILE A 212 -17.20 10.69 9.84
CA ILE A 212 -16.23 11.79 9.80
C ILE A 212 -15.93 12.15 8.34
N CYS A 213 -16.27 13.36 7.93
CA CYS A 213 -15.96 13.88 6.60
C CYS A 213 -14.65 14.68 6.64
N LEU A 214 -13.65 14.27 5.86
CA LEU A 214 -12.30 14.85 5.85
C LEU A 214 -11.99 15.44 4.48
N GLY A 215 -11.70 16.75 4.42
CA GLY A 215 -11.17 17.39 3.21
C GLY A 215 -12.10 17.30 1.99
N THR A 216 -13.41 17.31 2.22
CA THR A 216 -14.41 17.27 1.16
C THR A 216 -15.45 18.38 1.33
N SER A 217 -15.75 19.10 0.25
CA SER A 217 -16.82 20.11 0.24
C SER A 217 -18.23 19.50 0.19
N LEU A 218 -18.33 18.18 0.04
CA LEU A 218 -19.58 17.41 -0.02
C LEU A 218 -20.54 17.97 -1.08
N GLN A 219 -20.08 18.33 -2.28
CA GLN A 219 -20.95 18.90 -3.31
C GLN A 219 -21.49 17.88 -4.33
N ILE A 220 -20.78 16.76 -4.51
CA ILE A 220 -21.08 15.77 -5.53
C ILE A 220 -22.05 14.71 -5.00
N ARG A 221 -23.13 14.47 -5.74
CA ARG A 221 -24.06 13.35 -5.49
C ARG A 221 -23.61 12.10 -6.26
N PRO A 222 -23.87 10.90 -5.73
CA PRO A 222 -24.56 10.60 -4.46
C PRO A 222 -23.65 10.64 -3.22
N CYS A 223 -22.33 10.83 -3.37
CA CYS A 223 -21.36 10.83 -2.26
C CYS A 223 -21.74 11.78 -1.11
N ARG A 224 -22.25 12.97 -1.43
CA ARG A 224 -22.78 13.96 -0.47
C ARG A 224 -23.87 13.40 0.42
N ASP A 225 -24.69 12.47 -0.05
CA ASP A 225 -25.86 12.00 0.71
C ASP A 225 -25.51 10.84 1.67
N LEU A 226 -24.30 10.27 1.59
CA LEU A 226 -23.84 9.17 2.45
C LEU A 226 -23.83 9.52 3.95
N PRO A 227 -23.29 10.68 4.41
CA PRO A 227 -23.38 11.07 5.82
C PRO A 227 -24.83 11.10 6.36
N ARG A 228 -25.80 11.41 5.49
CA ARG A 228 -27.21 11.45 5.89
C ARG A 228 -27.74 10.07 6.27
N LYS A 229 -27.17 8.98 5.72
CA LYS A 229 -27.54 7.61 6.12
C LYS A 229 -27.14 7.33 7.57
N THR A 230 -25.96 7.79 7.98
CA THR A 230 -25.51 7.73 9.39
C THR A 230 -26.45 8.50 10.29
N ARG A 231 -26.79 9.75 9.95
CA ARG A 231 -27.72 10.56 10.74
C ARG A 231 -29.11 9.93 10.86
N LYS A 232 -29.65 9.36 9.79
CA LYS A 232 -30.97 8.70 9.79
C LYS A 232 -31.06 7.55 10.81
N ASN A 233 -29.93 6.90 11.11
CA ASN A 233 -29.86 5.81 12.08
C ASN A 233 -29.34 6.26 13.46
N GLY A 234 -29.39 7.57 13.75
CA GLY A 234 -29.03 8.14 15.05
C GLY A 234 -27.53 8.41 15.24
N GLY A 235 -26.70 8.14 14.23
CA GLY A 235 -25.27 8.42 14.28
C GLY A 235 -24.94 9.91 14.19
N LYS A 236 -23.74 10.26 14.62
CA LYS A 236 -23.20 11.63 14.58
C LYS A 236 -22.41 11.89 13.31
N ILE A 237 -22.41 13.14 12.85
CA ILE A 237 -21.64 13.62 11.70
C ILE A 237 -20.60 14.63 12.20
N VAL A 238 -19.34 14.40 11.87
CA VAL A 238 -18.24 15.36 12.04
C VAL A 238 -17.78 15.82 10.66
N ILE A 239 -17.51 17.10 10.50
CA ILE A 239 -16.94 17.68 9.27
C ILE A 239 -15.64 18.39 9.62
N ILE A 240 -14.55 17.99 8.98
CA ILE A 240 -13.23 18.61 9.09
C ILE A 240 -12.86 19.13 7.70
N ASN A 241 -12.96 20.44 7.52
CA ASN A 241 -12.71 21.08 6.24
C ASN A 241 -12.40 22.58 6.43
N LEU A 242 -11.43 23.11 5.69
CA LEU A 242 -11.08 24.53 5.74
C LEU A 242 -12.21 25.44 5.22
N GLN A 243 -12.95 24.98 4.20
CA GLN A 243 -14.07 25.73 3.63
C GLN A 243 -15.41 25.25 4.20
N LYS A 244 -16.45 26.08 4.09
CA LYS A 244 -17.84 25.64 4.34
C LYS A 244 -18.22 24.47 3.43
N THR A 245 -19.02 23.54 3.94
CA THR A 245 -19.53 22.41 3.16
C THR A 245 -21.04 22.52 2.95
N SER A 246 -21.57 21.71 2.03
CA SER A 246 -23.01 21.68 1.78
C SER A 246 -23.83 21.09 2.94
N LEU A 247 -23.19 20.40 3.89
CA LEU A 247 -23.83 19.68 4.99
C LEU A 247 -23.48 20.24 6.37
N ASP A 248 -22.90 21.44 6.47
CA ASP A 248 -22.54 22.06 7.75
C ASP A 248 -23.73 22.08 8.74
N SER A 249 -24.93 22.40 8.27
CA SER A 249 -26.14 22.44 9.12
C SER A 249 -26.58 21.07 9.68
N LEU A 250 -26.03 19.97 9.17
CA LEU A 250 -26.31 18.62 9.65
C LEU A 250 -25.20 18.06 10.56
N ALA A 251 -24.08 18.76 10.73
CA ALA A 251 -22.95 18.27 11.51
C ALA A 251 -23.16 18.49 13.02
N ASP A 252 -22.78 17.51 13.84
CA ASP A 252 -22.72 17.64 15.31
C ASP A 252 -21.42 18.34 15.76
N LEU A 253 -20.42 18.36 14.89
CA LEU A 253 -19.14 19.01 15.08
C LEU A 253 -18.54 19.42 13.74
N ILE A 254 -18.13 20.68 13.63
CA ILE A 254 -17.41 21.22 12.47
C ILE A 254 -16.08 21.77 12.96
N ILE A 255 -14.99 21.37 12.30
CA ILE A 255 -13.62 21.82 12.58
C ILE A 255 -13.04 22.43 11.31
N HIS A 256 -12.71 23.72 11.37
CA HIS A 256 -12.01 24.44 10.30
C HIS A 256 -10.50 24.42 10.54
N GLU A 257 -9.89 23.30 10.22
CA GLU A 257 -8.44 23.07 10.35
C GLU A 257 -7.97 22.04 9.31
N ARG A 258 -6.66 22.05 9.00
CA ARG A 258 -5.99 21.05 8.16
C ARG A 258 -6.16 19.66 8.74
N CYS A 259 -6.54 18.72 7.88
CA CYS A 259 -6.76 17.32 8.27
C CYS A 259 -5.51 16.71 8.94
N ASP A 260 -4.31 16.98 8.41
CA ASP A 260 -3.06 16.47 8.99
C ASP A 260 -2.84 16.96 10.44
N HIS A 261 -3.18 18.21 10.76
CA HIS A 261 -3.09 18.74 12.13
C HIS A 261 -4.11 18.06 13.05
N VAL A 262 -5.37 17.96 12.62
CA VAL A 262 -6.43 17.29 13.38
C VAL A 262 -6.06 15.83 13.66
N MET A 263 -5.67 15.09 12.64
CA MET A 263 -5.34 13.66 12.77
C MET A 263 -4.11 13.42 13.65
N LYS A 264 -3.11 14.32 13.61
CA LYS A 264 -1.95 14.26 14.50
C LYS A 264 -2.39 14.36 15.96
N TYR A 265 -3.21 15.36 16.28
CA TYR A 265 -3.75 15.53 17.63
C TYR A 265 -4.53 14.28 18.09
N ILE A 266 -5.39 13.73 17.23
CA ILE A 266 -6.18 12.53 17.55
C ILE A 266 -5.27 11.34 17.85
N LEU A 267 -4.26 11.06 17.01
CA LEU A 267 -3.34 9.96 17.25
C LEU A 267 -2.54 10.14 18.55
N ASP A 268 -2.04 11.35 18.81
CA ASP A 268 -1.31 11.67 20.04
C ASP A 268 -2.17 11.40 21.29
N LYS A 269 -3.45 11.78 21.26
CA LYS A 269 -4.41 11.53 22.35
C LYS A 269 -4.84 10.07 22.49
N LEU A 270 -4.86 9.33 21.39
CA LEU A 270 -5.10 7.89 21.39
C LEU A 270 -3.85 7.08 21.76
N HIS A 271 -2.70 7.74 21.96
CA HIS A 271 -1.39 7.12 22.18
C HIS A 271 -1.00 6.16 21.05
N LEU A 272 -1.41 6.50 19.82
CA LEU A 272 -1.11 5.74 18.62
C LEU A 272 0.03 6.41 17.87
N ASN A 273 1.23 5.86 18.00
CA ASN A 273 2.36 6.35 17.22
C ASN A 273 2.24 5.87 15.78
N LEU A 274 2.34 6.81 14.83
CA LEU A 274 2.80 6.42 13.51
C LEU A 274 4.28 6.09 13.67
N ASN A 275 4.65 4.81 13.50
CA ASN A 275 6.04 4.48 13.18
C ASN A 275 6.46 5.44 12.07
N GLU A 276 7.69 5.98 12.13
CA GLU A 276 8.18 6.91 11.12
C GLU A 276 8.10 6.26 9.74
N LYS A 277 6.95 6.49 9.08
CA LYS A 277 6.50 5.89 7.80
C LYS A 277 6.30 4.36 7.88
N PRO A 278 5.14 3.83 7.48
CA PRO A 278 5.19 2.64 6.63
C PRO A 278 6.02 3.07 5.41
N SER A 279 7.23 2.56 5.28
CA SER A 279 8.04 2.85 4.10
C SER A 279 7.31 2.32 2.89
N VAL A 280 6.63 3.21 2.17
CA VAL A 280 6.43 3.01 0.74
C VAL A 280 7.84 2.83 0.20
N PHE A 281 8.18 1.59 -0.17
CA PHE A 281 9.51 1.27 -0.65
C PHE A 281 9.80 2.14 -1.86
N ASN A 282 10.64 3.17 -1.67
CA ASN A 282 10.88 4.15 -2.71
C ASN A 282 11.93 3.62 -3.68
N VAL A 283 11.48 2.82 -4.64
CA VAL A 283 12.37 2.22 -5.63
C VAL A 283 13.14 3.25 -6.46
N SER A 284 12.68 4.51 -6.55
CA SER A 284 13.41 5.56 -7.27
C SER A 284 14.79 5.87 -6.66
N LYS A 285 14.93 5.65 -5.35
CA LYS A 285 16.22 5.75 -4.63
C LYS A 285 17.23 4.72 -5.14
N TYR A 286 16.75 3.58 -5.61
CA TYR A 286 17.56 2.45 -6.09
C TYR A 286 17.44 2.28 -7.61
N SER A 287 17.28 3.39 -8.33
CA SER A 287 17.15 3.38 -9.79
C SER A 287 18.44 2.94 -10.50
N HIS A 288 19.60 3.06 -9.86
CA HIS A 288 20.90 2.60 -10.35
C HIS A 288 21.07 1.07 -10.31
N VAL A 289 20.23 0.34 -9.58
CA VAL A 289 20.30 -1.12 -9.47
C VAL A 289 19.99 -1.74 -10.82
N LYS A 290 20.90 -2.57 -11.32
CA LYS A 290 20.82 -3.25 -12.62
C LYS A 290 20.26 -4.65 -12.50
N LYS A 291 20.60 -5.39 -11.44
CA LYS A 291 20.13 -6.77 -11.24
C LYS A 291 19.92 -7.10 -9.76
N ILE A 292 18.89 -7.89 -9.48
CA ILE A 292 18.62 -8.49 -8.17
C ILE A 292 18.52 -10.00 -8.33
N ILE A 293 19.27 -10.74 -7.53
CA ILE A 293 19.31 -12.20 -7.53
C ILE A 293 18.69 -12.69 -6.22
N LEU A 294 17.53 -13.34 -6.32
CA LEU A 294 16.82 -13.92 -5.19
C LEU A 294 17.23 -15.39 -5.04
N LEU A 295 17.90 -15.72 -3.95
CA LEU A 295 18.32 -17.09 -3.66
C LEU A 295 17.31 -17.76 -2.72
N SER A 296 16.71 -18.85 -3.18
CA SER A 296 15.85 -19.72 -2.38
C SER A 296 16.42 -21.12 -2.29
N GLY A 297 16.15 -21.83 -1.20
CA GLY A 297 16.64 -23.18 -0.98
C GLY A 297 16.34 -23.69 0.42
N LYS A 298 16.28 -25.02 0.56
CA LYS A 298 16.03 -25.71 1.83
C LYS A 298 17.20 -25.52 2.80
N SER A 299 16.95 -25.73 4.10
CA SER A 299 18.00 -25.67 5.12
C SER A 299 19.19 -26.56 4.73
N LYS A 300 20.41 -26.07 4.97
CA LYS A 300 21.69 -26.72 4.64
C LYS A 300 21.93 -27.04 3.14
N CYS A 301 21.19 -26.43 2.21
CA CYS A 301 21.47 -26.60 0.78
C CYS A 301 22.74 -25.87 0.29
N GLY A 302 23.36 -25.02 1.12
CA GLY A 302 24.56 -24.26 0.77
C GLY A 302 24.27 -22.90 0.09
N ARG A 303 23.05 -22.38 0.21
CA ARG A 303 22.66 -21.07 -0.34
C ARG A 303 23.62 -19.94 0.04
N ASN A 304 23.98 -19.81 1.31
CA ASN A 304 24.85 -18.72 1.77
C ASN A 304 26.27 -18.85 1.20
N PHE A 305 26.77 -20.09 1.07
CA PHE A 305 28.06 -20.35 0.42
C PHE A 305 28.05 -19.92 -1.04
N ILE A 306 27.01 -20.30 -1.80
CA ILE A 306 26.85 -19.91 -3.19
C ILE A 306 26.66 -18.40 -3.33
N GLY A 307 25.83 -17.79 -2.47
CA GLY A 307 25.61 -16.34 -2.45
C GLY A 307 26.89 -15.54 -2.20
N LYS A 308 27.76 -16.01 -1.31
CA LYS A 308 29.07 -15.40 -1.05
C LYS A 308 30.00 -15.47 -2.26
N ASN A 309 30.15 -16.65 -2.87
CA ASN A 309 30.97 -16.82 -4.07
C ASN A 309 30.46 -15.93 -5.22
N LEU A 310 29.13 -15.88 -5.40
CA LEU A 310 28.50 -15.06 -6.43
C LEU A 310 28.70 -13.55 -6.16
N ALA A 311 28.61 -13.14 -4.89
CA ALA A 311 28.86 -11.76 -4.50
C ALA A 311 30.30 -11.32 -4.77
N GLU A 312 31.28 -12.18 -4.48
CA GLU A 312 32.70 -11.94 -4.76
C GLU A 312 32.96 -11.84 -6.26
N GLN A 313 32.43 -12.76 -7.08
CA GLN A 313 32.64 -12.75 -8.54
C GLN A 313 31.98 -11.56 -9.25
N LEU A 314 30.82 -11.10 -8.76
CA LEU A 314 30.07 -10.01 -9.37
C LEU A 314 30.30 -8.65 -8.74
N SER A 315 31.11 -8.57 -7.67
CA SER A 315 31.22 -7.37 -6.82
C SER A 315 29.83 -6.86 -6.38
N ALA A 316 28.98 -7.79 -5.93
CA ALA A 316 27.60 -7.53 -5.57
C ALA A 316 27.40 -7.42 -4.04
N SER A 317 26.32 -6.78 -3.63
CA SER A 317 25.91 -6.78 -2.22
C SER A 317 25.20 -8.08 -1.87
N LEU A 318 25.72 -8.83 -0.90
CA LEU A 318 25.03 -9.97 -0.30
C LEU A 318 24.19 -9.49 0.89
N LEU A 319 22.90 -9.79 0.84
CA LEU A 319 21.89 -9.38 1.81
C LEU A 319 21.14 -10.61 2.30
N HIS A 320 20.81 -10.65 3.59
CA HIS A 320 20.03 -11.74 4.19
C HIS A 320 18.77 -11.18 4.83
N ILE A 321 17.61 -11.76 4.49
CA ILE A 321 16.34 -11.36 5.10
C ILE A 321 16.36 -11.59 6.61
N ASN A 322 17.01 -12.66 7.08
CA ASN A 322 17.01 -13.02 8.49
C ASN A 322 17.96 -12.17 9.35
N ASP A 323 18.97 -11.50 8.77
CA ASP A 323 19.95 -10.73 9.55
C ASP A 323 19.31 -9.57 10.32
N SER A 324 18.17 -9.07 9.84
CA SER A 324 17.42 -7.99 10.50
C SER A 324 16.45 -8.47 11.57
N LEU A 325 16.16 -9.77 11.67
CA LEU A 325 15.13 -10.30 12.57
C LEU A 325 15.50 -10.14 14.04
N LYS A 326 16.69 -10.60 14.41
CA LYS A 326 17.12 -10.63 15.82
C LYS A 326 17.28 -9.22 16.39
N HIS A 327 17.93 -8.34 15.63
CA HIS A 327 18.14 -6.93 16.02
C HIS A 327 16.83 -6.18 16.24
N GLU A 328 15.83 -6.44 15.39
CA GLU A 328 14.52 -5.76 15.49
C GLU A 328 13.65 -6.32 16.60
N TYR A 329 13.69 -7.63 16.80
CA TYR A 329 13.06 -8.26 17.93
C TYR A 329 13.59 -7.69 19.26
N GLU A 330 14.91 -7.58 19.40
CA GLU A 330 15.58 -7.05 20.60
C GLU A 330 15.25 -5.57 20.85
N LYS A 331 15.17 -4.73 19.79
CA LYS A 331 14.74 -3.33 19.91
C LYS A 331 13.32 -3.18 20.45
N ILE A 332 12.39 -4.01 19.98
CA ILE A 332 10.97 -3.90 20.34
C ILE A 332 10.72 -4.41 21.76
N HIS A 333 11.46 -5.44 22.19
CA HIS A 333 11.29 -6.10 23.48
C HIS A 333 12.28 -5.60 24.55
N ASN A 334 12.80 -4.37 24.40
CA ASN A 334 13.57 -3.63 25.42
C ASN A 334 14.70 -4.43 26.12
N ASN A 335 15.46 -5.26 25.39
CA ASN A 335 16.56 -6.06 25.96
C ASN A 335 16.15 -6.96 27.15
N ASP A 336 14.90 -7.43 27.23
CA ASP A 336 14.54 -8.47 28.21
C ASP A 336 15.25 -9.78 27.85
N ALA A 337 16.38 -10.04 28.51
CA ALA A 337 17.23 -11.20 28.24
C ALA A 337 16.52 -12.55 28.38
N CYS A 338 15.37 -12.58 29.07
CA CYS A 338 14.54 -13.77 29.30
C CYS A 338 13.71 -14.20 28.08
N ASP A 339 13.54 -13.35 27.06
CA ASP A 339 12.64 -13.59 25.92
C ASP A 339 13.38 -13.71 24.56
N THR A 340 14.69 -13.98 24.59
CA THR A 340 15.54 -14.13 23.41
C THR A 340 15.58 -15.56 22.84
N ASP A 341 14.64 -16.42 23.24
CA ASP A 341 14.49 -17.76 22.67
C ASP A 341 14.19 -17.65 21.17
N GLU A 342 14.95 -18.38 20.35
CA GLU A 342 14.82 -18.42 18.90
C GLU A 342 13.38 -18.73 18.46
N LYS A 343 12.66 -19.52 19.27
CA LYS A 343 11.23 -19.82 19.03
C LYS A 343 10.33 -18.59 19.13
N ASN A 344 10.60 -17.67 20.05
CA ASN A 344 9.79 -16.47 20.25
C ASN A 344 10.05 -15.45 19.13
N ILE A 345 11.31 -15.33 18.69
CA ILE A 345 11.69 -14.53 17.52
C ILE A 345 10.96 -15.04 16.26
N ILE A 346 10.94 -16.36 16.06
CA ILE A 346 10.24 -16.99 14.93
C ILE A 346 8.74 -16.70 15.00
N LYS A 347 8.10 -16.92 16.16
CA LYS A 347 6.67 -16.68 16.34
C LYS A 347 6.29 -15.21 16.09
N TRP A 348 7.09 -14.28 16.60
CA TRP A 348 6.93 -12.85 16.35
C TRP A 348 7.07 -12.52 14.85
N ALA A 349 8.09 -13.10 14.18
CA ALA A 349 8.29 -12.89 12.76
C ALA A 349 7.11 -13.41 11.93
N GLU A 350 6.52 -14.54 12.32
CA GLU A 350 5.30 -15.07 11.69
C GLU A 350 4.09 -14.17 11.88
N GLU A 351 3.91 -13.59 13.07
CA GLU A 351 2.84 -12.61 13.33
C GLU A 351 3.02 -11.36 12.47
N LYS A 352 4.25 -10.83 12.38
CA LYS A 352 4.56 -9.67 11.52
C LYS A 352 4.35 -9.98 10.03
N CYS A 353 4.75 -11.16 9.56
CA CYS A 353 4.50 -11.60 8.19
C CYS A 353 3.00 -11.83 7.89
N ARG A 354 2.17 -12.09 8.90
CA ARG A 354 0.71 -12.20 8.74
C ARG A 354 0.06 -10.83 8.52
N GLU A 355 0.57 -9.80 9.18
CA GLU A 355 0.16 -8.41 9.00
C GLU A 355 0.68 -7.83 7.68
N ASP A 356 1.97 -8.01 7.40
CA ASP A 356 2.64 -7.58 6.18
C ASP A 356 3.68 -8.62 5.73
N PRO A 357 3.34 -9.42 4.70
CA PRO A 357 4.23 -10.45 4.17
C PRO A 357 5.56 -9.95 3.57
N THR A 358 5.75 -8.64 3.42
CA THR A 358 6.92 -8.02 2.78
C THR A 358 7.75 -7.16 3.73
N ILE A 359 7.39 -7.11 5.02
CA ILE A 359 8.02 -6.26 6.03
C ILE A 359 9.54 -6.46 6.10
N PHE A 360 9.99 -7.71 6.15
CA PHE A 360 11.42 -8.02 6.27
C PHE A 360 12.22 -7.73 5.00
N CYS A 361 11.59 -7.70 3.83
CA CYS A 361 12.26 -7.23 2.62
C CYS A 361 12.63 -5.74 2.73
N ARG A 362 11.71 -4.92 3.25
CA ARG A 362 11.96 -3.48 3.41
C ARG A 362 12.96 -3.19 4.52
N MET A 363 12.79 -3.82 5.69
CA MET A 363 13.71 -3.66 6.81
C MET A 363 15.14 -4.05 6.45
N MET A 364 15.31 -5.16 5.73
CA MET A 364 16.62 -5.58 5.25
C MET A 364 17.28 -4.51 4.38
N ILE A 365 16.54 -3.89 3.45
CA ILE A 365 17.09 -2.85 2.56
C ILE A 365 17.39 -1.58 3.34
N GLU A 366 16.54 -1.19 4.29
CA GLU A 366 16.71 0.00 5.12
C GLU A 366 17.93 -0.11 6.04
N HIS A 367 18.15 -1.26 6.67
CA HIS A 367 19.35 -1.49 7.48
C HIS A 367 20.63 -1.53 6.66
N ASN A 368 20.53 -1.91 5.38
CA ASN A 368 21.65 -2.00 4.47
C ASN A 368 21.66 -0.86 3.45
N ASP A 369 21.08 0.29 3.78
CA ASP A 369 20.84 1.36 2.81
C ASP A 369 22.12 1.87 2.13
N GLN A 370 23.20 2.00 2.89
CA GLN A 370 24.50 2.42 2.37
C GLN A 370 25.07 1.40 1.36
N LEU A 371 24.91 0.12 1.66
CA LEU A 371 25.37 -0.98 0.79
C LEU A 371 24.50 -1.08 -0.47
N CYS A 372 23.19 -0.97 -0.31
CA CYS A 372 22.19 -0.97 -1.39
C CYS A 372 22.35 0.24 -2.32
N SER A 373 22.67 1.41 -1.77
CA SER A 373 22.84 2.66 -2.53
C SER A 373 24.14 2.71 -3.33
N SER A 374 25.15 1.90 -2.98
CA SER A 374 26.47 1.92 -3.63
C SER A 374 26.64 0.86 -4.72
N ASN A 375 25.92 -0.27 -4.65
CA ASN A 375 26.14 -1.39 -5.56
C ASN A 375 24.98 -1.59 -6.55
N PRO A 376 25.29 -1.83 -7.84
CA PRO A 376 24.26 -2.04 -8.88
C PRO A 376 23.72 -3.46 -8.93
N ILE A 377 24.32 -4.43 -8.23
CA ILE A 377 23.88 -5.83 -8.21
C ILE A 377 23.65 -6.24 -6.76
N TRP A 378 22.46 -6.76 -6.47
CA TRP A 378 22.09 -7.27 -5.15
C TRP A 378 21.83 -8.77 -5.20
N ILE A 379 22.33 -9.50 -4.21
CA ILE A 379 22.07 -10.92 -4.00
C ILE A 379 21.35 -11.03 -2.67
N ILE A 380 20.12 -11.52 -2.70
CA ILE A 380 19.22 -11.60 -1.54
C ILE A 380 19.02 -13.06 -1.21
N SER A 381 19.57 -13.47 -0.09
CA SER A 381 19.47 -14.82 0.44
C SER A 381 18.20 -14.98 1.29
N ASP A 382 17.89 -16.24 1.60
CA ASP A 382 16.85 -16.62 2.56
C ASP A 382 15.41 -16.33 2.11
N ILE A 383 15.16 -16.30 0.80
CA ILE A 383 13.82 -16.15 0.22
C ILE A 383 12.99 -17.43 0.44
N LYS A 384 11.84 -17.28 1.10
CA LYS A 384 10.99 -18.37 1.61
C LYS A 384 9.54 -18.31 1.11
N SER A 385 9.03 -17.15 0.65
CA SER A 385 7.62 -16.96 0.27
C SER A 385 7.41 -16.31 -1.10
N TYR A 386 6.19 -16.44 -1.66
CA TYR A 386 5.83 -15.74 -2.90
C TYR A 386 5.75 -14.23 -2.71
N ALA A 387 5.33 -13.76 -1.53
CA ALA A 387 5.20 -12.34 -1.28
C ALA A 387 6.55 -11.61 -1.35
N GLU A 388 7.63 -12.24 -0.86
CA GLU A 388 8.99 -11.70 -0.98
C GLU A 388 9.43 -11.62 -2.45
N ILE A 389 9.15 -12.66 -3.24
CA ILE A 389 9.46 -12.65 -4.69
C ILE A 389 8.69 -11.54 -5.39
N GLU A 390 7.38 -11.44 -5.16
CA GLU A 390 6.53 -10.44 -5.79
C GLU A 390 6.88 -9.03 -5.32
N PHE A 391 7.31 -8.85 -4.08
CA PHE A 391 7.87 -7.58 -3.61
C PHE A 391 9.00 -7.12 -4.52
N PHE A 392 10.03 -7.94 -4.75
CA PHE A 392 11.15 -7.52 -5.60
C PHE A 392 10.74 -7.36 -7.06
N LYS A 393 9.90 -8.25 -7.61
CA LYS A 393 9.42 -8.11 -9.00
C LYS A 393 8.61 -6.84 -9.21
N ASN A 394 7.71 -6.50 -8.29
CA ASN A 394 6.84 -5.33 -8.41
C ASN A 394 7.63 -4.02 -8.39
N HIS A 395 8.77 -3.99 -7.70
CA HIS A 395 9.61 -2.79 -7.62
C HIS A 395 10.71 -2.77 -8.68
N PHE A 396 11.35 -3.91 -8.97
CA PHE A 396 12.52 -3.98 -9.83
C PHE A 396 12.27 -4.57 -11.22
N ASN A 397 11.05 -5.06 -11.50
CA ASN A 397 10.60 -5.59 -12.78
C ASN A 397 11.48 -6.74 -13.31
N ASP A 398 11.91 -6.62 -14.56
CA ASP A 398 12.76 -7.54 -15.32
C ASP A 398 14.20 -7.63 -14.81
N ARG A 399 14.57 -6.81 -13.83
CA ARG A 399 15.88 -6.85 -13.16
C ARG A 399 16.00 -7.99 -12.15
N VAL A 400 14.93 -8.74 -11.88
CA VAL A 400 14.90 -9.80 -10.85
C VAL A 400 15.13 -11.18 -11.46
N LEU A 401 16.14 -11.89 -10.97
CA LEU A 401 16.41 -13.30 -11.24
C LEU A 401 16.13 -14.13 -10.00
N ILE A 402 15.44 -15.25 -10.16
CA ILE A 402 15.09 -16.15 -9.05
C ILE A 402 15.86 -17.45 -9.21
N VAL A 403 16.73 -17.76 -8.25
CA VAL A 403 17.62 -18.92 -8.30
C VAL A 403 17.25 -19.89 -7.19
N ARG A 404 17.00 -21.14 -7.58
CA ARG A 404 16.81 -22.24 -6.62
C ARG A 404 18.12 -22.95 -6.36
N ILE A 405 18.48 -23.09 -5.10
CA ILE A 405 19.61 -23.91 -4.66
C ILE A 405 19.09 -25.23 -4.13
N GLU A 406 19.48 -26.32 -4.79
CA GLU A 406 19.07 -27.67 -4.44
C GLU A 406 20.25 -28.50 -3.93
N ALA A 407 19.99 -29.36 -2.97
CA ALA A 407 20.91 -30.38 -2.49
C ALA A 407 20.08 -31.58 -2.04
N SER A 408 20.59 -32.79 -2.26
CA SER A 408 19.98 -34.04 -1.82
C SER A 408 19.94 -34.10 -0.30
N ASN A 409 19.04 -34.92 0.24
CA ASN A 409 18.95 -35.11 1.69
C ASN A 409 20.28 -35.62 2.25
N ASP A 410 20.91 -36.61 1.62
CA ASP A 410 22.23 -37.14 2.04
C ASP A 410 23.31 -36.05 2.15
N VAL A 411 23.34 -35.13 1.18
CA VAL A 411 24.31 -34.03 1.17
C VAL A 411 24.00 -33.02 2.28
N ARG A 412 22.71 -32.75 2.52
CA ARG A 412 22.26 -31.86 3.60
C ARG A 412 22.54 -32.46 4.97
N GLU A 413 22.32 -33.76 5.15
CA GLU A 413 22.62 -34.50 6.39
C GLU A 413 24.12 -34.46 6.70
N LYS A 414 24.98 -34.70 5.70
CA LYS A 414 26.44 -34.52 5.83
C LYS A 414 26.85 -33.11 6.23
N ARG A 415 26.02 -32.10 5.94
CA ARG A 415 26.20 -30.68 6.33
C ARG A 415 25.50 -30.32 7.65
N GLY A 416 25.07 -31.33 8.41
CA GLY A 416 24.44 -31.18 9.72
C GLY A 416 22.96 -30.81 9.65
N TRP A 417 22.22 -31.29 8.63
CA TRP A 417 20.76 -31.27 8.64
C TRP A 417 20.23 -32.47 9.43
N ASN A 418 19.31 -32.25 10.36
CA ASN A 418 18.69 -33.30 11.18
C ASN A 418 17.21 -33.44 10.85
N SER A 419 16.82 -34.60 10.29
CA SER A 419 15.47 -34.89 9.83
C SER A 419 14.40 -34.89 10.94
N GLN A 420 14.76 -35.06 12.22
CA GLN A 420 13.79 -35.01 13.33
C GLN A 420 13.62 -33.60 13.91
N ALA A 421 14.71 -32.84 14.05
CA ALA A 421 14.71 -31.53 14.72
C ALA A 421 14.45 -30.34 13.78
N ASP A 422 14.88 -30.42 12.51
CA ASP A 422 14.72 -29.34 11.55
C ASP A 422 13.33 -29.33 10.87
N ILE A 423 12.63 -30.49 10.86
CA ILE A 423 11.23 -30.57 10.42
C ILE A 423 10.32 -29.84 11.42
N ASP A 424 10.56 -30.00 12.73
CA ASP A 424 9.72 -29.40 13.79
C ASP A 424 10.01 -27.91 14.07
N ASN A 425 11.21 -27.40 13.77
CA ASN A 425 11.57 -26.00 14.06
C ASN A 425 11.62 -25.07 12.83
N THR A 426 11.71 -25.57 11.60
CA THR A 426 11.95 -24.69 10.43
C THR A 426 11.34 -25.14 9.10
N GLU A 427 10.45 -26.14 9.07
CA GLU A 427 9.50 -26.25 7.96
C GLU A 427 8.39 -25.17 8.06
N LEU A 428 8.81 -23.90 8.00
CA LEU A 428 8.17 -23.01 7.05
C LEU A 428 8.25 -23.76 5.72
N LYS A 429 7.20 -24.52 5.39
CA LYS A 429 6.99 -25.09 4.06
C LYS A 429 7.24 -23.93 3.11
N SER A 430 8.42 -23.91 2.51
CA SER A 430 8.76 -22.88 1.55
C SER A 430 7.62 -22.96 0.55
N GLN A 431 6.82 -21.89 0.48
CA GLN A 431 5.65 -21.86 -0.43
C GLN A 431 6.12 -22.13 -1.87
N LEU A 432 7.42 -21.96 -2.09
CA LEU A 432 8.17 -22.06 -3.32
C LEU A 432 8.50 -23.50 -3.76
N ASP A 433 8.14 -24.53 -3.00
CA ASP A 433 8.40 -25.94 -3.41
C ASP A 433 7.54 -26.40 -4.61
N LYS A 434 6.49 -25.64 -4.99
CA LYS A 434 5.66 -25.89 -6.18
C LYS A 434 5.44 -24.58 -6.94
N ASN A 435 5.12 -24.63 -8.23
CA ASN A 435 4.60 -23.50 -9.01
C ASN A 435 5.46 -22.20 -9.05
N VAL A 436 6.77 -22.27 -8.80
CA VAL A 436 7.70 -21.14 -9.02
C VAL A 436 8.42 -21.34 -10.34
N ARG A 437 8.45 -20.31 -11.18
CA ARG A 437 9.28 -20.29 -12.38
C ARG A 437 10.68 -19.80 -12.00
N TRP A 438 11.59 -20.73 -11.80
CA TRP A 438 13.00 -20.44 -11.51
C TRP A 438 13.71 -19.94 -12.77
N SER A 439 14.50 -18.88 -12.62
CA SER A 439 15.41 -18.40 -13.66
C SER A 439 16.61 -19.33 -13.83
N PHE A 440 17.05 -19.95 -12.72
CA PHE A 440 18.15 -20.91 -12.68
C PHE A 440 17.95 -21.88 -11.52
N VAL A 441 18.37 -23.13 -11.68
CA VAL A 441 18.40 -24.14 -10.62
C VAL A 441 19.85 -24.60 -10.46
N PHE A 442 20.44 -24.33 -9.31
CA PHE A 442 21.80 -24.70 -8.96
C PHE A 442 21.78 -25.97 -8.11
N SER A 443 22.30 -27.07 -8.67
CA SER A 443 22.47 -28.35 -7.98
C SER A 443 23.79 -28.37 -7.22
N ASN A 444 23.72 -28.33 -5.90
CA ASN A 444 24.86 -28.32 -4.99
C ASN A 444 25.15 -29.70 -4.38
N ASN A 445 25.11 -30.73 -5.24
CA ASN A 445 25.31 -32.13 -4.88
C ASN A 445 26.75 -32.61 -5.13
N GLU A 446 27.34 -32.18 -6.24
CA GLU A 446 28.64 -32.65 -6.74
C GLU A 446 29.58 -31.46 -6.93
N GLN A 447 30.83 -31.61 -6.48
CA GLN A 447 31.81 -30.51 -6.53
C GLN A 447 32.30 -30.24 -7.96
N ASP A 448 32.32 -31.27 -8.81
CA ASP A 448 32.85 -31.19 -10.18
C ASP A 448 31.99 -30.29 -11.09
N LYS A 449 30.68 -30.19 -10.81
CA LYS A 449 29.73 -29.33 -11.54
C LYS A 449 29.61 -27.93 -10.97
N PHE A 450 30.30 -27.62 -9.86
CA PHE A 450 30.15 -26.33 -9.18
C PHE A 450 30.65 -25.18 -10.06
N ASN A 451 31.87 -25.29 -10.60
CA ASN A 451 32.49 -24.23 -11.38
C ASN A 451 31.73 -23.98 -12.70
N GLU A 452 31.25 -25.04 -13.35
CA GLU A 452 30.45 -24.95 -14.57
C GLU A 452 29.13 -24.21 -14.30
N GLN A 453 28.35 -24.66 -13.31
CA GLN A 453 27.09 -24.01 -12.93
C GLN A 453 27.28 -22.56 -12.47
N MET A 454 28.37 -22.27 -11.75
CA MET A 454 28.69 -20.91 -11.31
C MET A 454 28.98 -20.01 -12.51
N ASN A 455 29.77 -20.48 -13.47
CA ASN A 455 30.06 -19.73 -14.69
C ASN A 455 28.79 -19.46 -15.50
N ASP A 456 27.88 -20.44 -15.61
CA ASP A 456 26.62 -20.26 -16.33
C ASP A 456 25.66 -19.31 -15.61
N LEU A 457 25.61 -19.37 -14.28
CA LEU A 457 24.84 -18.42 -13.47
C LEU A 457 25.39 -16.98 -13.62
N VAL A 458 26.71 -16.81 -13.60
CA VAL A 458 27.35 -15.50 -13.81
C VAL A 458 27.07 -14.97 -15.22
N LYS A 459 27.14 -15.82 -16.26
CA LYS A 459 26.78 -15.43 -17.63
C LYS A 459 25.31 -15.03 -17.77
N LEU A 460 24.40 -15.61 -16.99
CA LEU A 460 22.98 -15.24 -16.98
C LEU A 460 22.74 -13.90 -16.28
N ILE A 461 23.60 -13.54 -15.32
CA ILE A 461 23.48 -12.32 -14.52
C ILE A 461 24.07 -11.11 -15.26
N ASN A 462 25.20 -11.29 -15.93
CA ASN A 462 25.78 -10.31 -16.86
C ASN A 462 24.91 -10.14 -18.11
#